data_AF-A0A6V7IZM8-F1
#
_entry.id   AF-A0A6V7IZM8-F1
#
_cell.length_a   1.000
_cell.length_b   1.000
_cell.length_c   1.000
_cell.angle_alpha   90.00
_cell.angle_beta   90.00
_cell.angle_gamma   90.00
#
_symmetry.space_group_name_H-M   'P 1'
#
loop_
_entity.id
_entity.type
_entity.pdbx_description
1 polymer ?
#
loop_
_entity_poly.entity_id
_entity_poly.type
_entity_poly.pdbx_seq_one_letter_code
_entity_poly.pdbx_strand_id
1 'polypeptide(L)' 'FLHNAGIVHRDLKATNVLLDEEGHAVLIDFGLAKWLKRGHRKGTFCGTPEYM' A
#
# COMPACT_ATOMS: atom_id res chain seq x y z
N PHE A 1 0.01 -8.37 -7.58
CA PHE A 1 0.62 -7.40 -8.51
C PHE A 1 1.75 -6.61 -7.86
N LEU A 2 1.49 -5.68 -6.93
CA LEU A 2 2.51 -4.81 -6.32
C LEU A 2 3.70 -5.56 -5.70
N HIS A 3 3.43 -6.58 -4.87
CA HIS A 3 4.50 -7.36 -4.25
C HIS A 3 5.36 -8.14 -5.28
N ASN A 4 4.80 -8.53 -6.43
CA ASN A 4 5.58 -9.18 -7.49
C ASN A 4 6.52 -8.18 -8.17
N ALA A 5 6.12 -6.91 -8.24
CA ALA A 5 6.99 -5.81 -8.63
C ALA A 5 7.90 -5.34 -7.47
N GLY A 6 7.89 -5.98 -6.30
CA GLY A 6 8.71 -5.55 -5.16
C GLY A 6 8.27 -4.23 -4.54
N ILE A 7 7.02 -3.79 -4.74
CA ILE A 7 6.45 -2.57 -4.16
C ILE A 7 5.59 -2.93 -2.95
N VAL A 8 5.79 -2.24 -1.84
CA VAL A 8 4.95 -2.31 -0.63
C VAL A 8 4.19 -1.00 -0.47
N HIS A 9 2.86 -1.05 -0.31
CA HIS A 9 1.99 0.14 -0.22
C HIS A 9 2.19 0.95 1.08
N ARG A 10 2.34 0.25 2.21
CA ARG A 10 2.57 0.81 3.58
C ARG A 10 1.46 1.68 4.19
N ASP A 11 0.39 1.99 3.47
CA ASP A 11 -0.80 2.66 4.04
C ASP A 11 -2.11 2.10 3.46
N LEU A 12 -2.40 0.84 3.77
CA LEU A 12 -3.61 0.17 3.31
C LEU A 12 -4.74 0.40 4.32
N LYS A 13 -5.78 1.12 3.88
CA LYS A 13 -6.96 1.48 4.68
C LYS A 13 -8.17 1.66 3.78
N ALA A 14 -9.38 1.59 4.34
CA ALA A 14 -10.62 1.71 3.56
C ALA A 14 -10.70 3.03 2.78
N THR A 15 -10.19 4.13 3.33
CA THR A 15 -10.16 5.43 2.65
C THR A 15 -9.20 5.49 1.46
N ASN A 16 -8.29 4.52 1.32
CA ASN A 16 -7.37 4.37 0.19
C ASN A 16 -7.84 3.29 -0.82
N VAL A 17 -9.09 2.81 -0.69
CA VAL A 17 -9.72 1.88 -1.63
C VAL A 17 -10.97 2.56 -2.19
N LEU A 18 -10.97 2.87 -3.48
CA LEU A 18 -12.14 3.36 -4.19
C LEU A 18 -12.83 2.24 -4.93
N LEU A 19 -14.10 2.45 -5.26
CA LEU A 19 -14.85 1.60 -6.18
C LEU A 19 -15.02 2.36 -7.49
N ASP A 20 -14.79 1.69 -8.62
CA ASP A 20 -15.20 2.22 -9.92
C ASP A 20 -16.71 2.01 -10.15
N GLU A 21 -17.20 2.48 -11.30
CA GLU A 21 -18.63 2.41 -11.67
C GLU A 21 -19.13 0.96 -11.85
N GLU A 22 -18.24 0.01 -12.06
CA GLU A 22 -18.54 -1.42 -12.20
C GLU A 22 -18.41 -2.17 -10.86
N GLY A 23 -17.95 -1.49 -9.81
CA GLY A 23 -17.79 -2.05 -8.47
C GLY A 23 -16.43 -2.71 -8.21
N HIS A 24 -15.42 -2.48 -9.06
CA HIS A 24 -14.07 -2.96 -8.80
C HIS A 24 -13.35 -2.09 -7.79
N ALA A 25 -12.63 -2.74 -6.86
CA ALA A 25 -11.79 -2.07 -5.90
C ALA A 25 -10.47 -1.59 -6.52
N VAL A 26 -10.23 -0.28 -6.45
CA VAL A 26 -9.03 0.40 -6.95
C VAL A 26 -8.26 0.98 -5.77
N LEU A 27 -6.98 0.63 -5.66
CA LEU A 27 -6.08 1.20 -4.67
C LEU A 27 -5.61 2.59 -5.10
N ILE A 28 -5.66 3.53 -4.17
CA ILE A 28 -5.18 4.90 -4.35
C ILE A 28 -4.17 5.27 -3.26
N ASP A 29 -3.54 6.44 -3.43
CA ASP A 29 -2.55 7.01 -2.50
C ASP A 29 -1.31 6.14 -2.24
N PHE A 30 -0.40 6.16 -3.21
CA PHE A 30 0.92 5.53 -3.13
C PHE A 30 1.98 6.44 -2.48
N GLY A 31 1.59 7.51 -1.77
CA GLY A 31 2.54 8.46 -1.18
C GLY A 31 3.51 7.82 -0.17
N LEU A 32 3.07 6.74 0.48
CA LEU A 32 3.90 5.93 1.36
C LEU A 32 4.42 4.65 0.69
N ALA A 33 4.15 4.39 -0.58
CA ALA A 33 4.63 3.18 -1.23
C ALA A 33 6.16 3.18 -1.38
N LYS A 34 6.78 1.99 -1.35
CA LYS A 34 8.23 1.86 -1.48
C LYS A 34 8.65 0.54 -2.11
N TRP A 35 9.70 0.61 -2.93
CA TRP A 35 10.39 -0.56 -3.43
C TRP A 35 11.19 -1.24 -2.32
N LEU A 36 10.98 -2.54 -2.16
CA LEU A 36 11.63 -3.38 -1.19
C LEU A 36 12.23 -4.59 -1.90
N LYS A 37 13.56 -4.73 -1.84
CA LYS A 37 14.23 -5.96 -2.30
C LYS A 37 13.81 -7.12 -1.41
N ARG A 38 13.53 -8.28 -2.01
CA ARG A 38 13.24 -9.51 -1.26
C ARG A 38 14.32 -9.74 -0.18
N GLY A 39 13.88 -10.07 1.03
CA GLY A 39 14.75 -10.29 2.19
C GLY A 39 15.20 -9.03 2.94
N HIS A 40 14.91 -7.83 2.46
CA HIS A 40 15.22 -6.58 3.18
C HIS A 40 14.03 -6.11 4.01
N ARG A 41 14.28 -5.59 5.21
CA ARG A 41 13.28 -4.89 6.03
C ARG A 41 13.60 -3.40 6.09
N LYS A 42 12.57 -2.56 6.18
CA LYS A 42 12.71 -1.12 6.45
C LYS A 42 12.07 -0.82 7.81
N GLY A 43 12.81 -0.13 8.68
CA GLY A 43 12.38 0.20 10.05
C GLY A 43 11.78 1.59 10.22
N THR A 44 11.40 2.26 9.13
CA THR A 44 10.75 3.58 9.21
C THR A 44 9.29 3.38 9.61
N PHE A 45 8.90 3.95 10.75
CA PHE A 45 7.51 3.99 11.19
C PHE A 45 6.72 4.99 10.33
N CYS A 46 5.76 4.51 9.55
CA CYS A 46 4.93 5.32 8.66
C CYS A 46 3.66 4.57 8.27
N GLY A 47 2.57 5.30 8.03
CA GLY A 47 1.23 4.77 7.77
C GLY A 47 0.23 5.30 8.80
N THR A 48 -0.99 4.78 8.77
CA THR A 48 -2.05 5.17 9.72
C THR A 48 -1.92 4.36 11.02
N PRO A 49 -1.80 4.99 12.22
CA PRO A 49 -1.54 4.29 13.49
C PRO A 49 -2.55 3.19 13.85
N GLU A 50 -3.82 3.38 13.47
CA GLU A 50 -4.90 2.42 13.70
C GLU A 50 -4.77 1.12 12.86
N TYR A 51 -3.89 1.13 11.86
CA TYR A 51 -3.68 0.06 10.87
C TYR A 51 -2.26 -0.54 10.91
N MET A 52 -1.46 -0.22 11.94
CA MET A 52 -0.10 -0.73 12.12
C MET A 52 0.00 -1.88 13.11
#